data_AF-A0A7V6KS75-F1
#
_entry.id   AF-A0A7V6KS75-F1
#
_cell.length_a   1.000
_cell.length_b   1.000
_cell.length_c   1.000
_cell.angle_alpha   90.00
_cell.angle_beta   90.00
_cell.angle_gamma   90.00
#
_symmetry.space_group_name_H-M   'P 1'
#
loop_
_entity.id
_entity.type
_entity.pdbx_description
1 polymer ?
#
loop_
_entity_poly.entity_id
_entity_poly.type
_entity_poly.pdbx_seq_one_letter_code
_entity_poly.pdbx_strand_id
1 'polypeptide(L)'
;MLEILPNVMPVLLLIGLGYFFKAMGVIKSNNLDEIKKILLNISLPSLLFLNFKTMDLKLEYIGLTLIIFCFFALLFLLGQAINRIKPLYNPILPYLLPNFAFGTLGVPLFLSIFGIENLSNFTILSIGHEFFVWFVLIVLIKKKFSDEGFSINTLKEFIKNPFILAVVFGLLINITGFNRIISTNPILLGIEKFLESLSTILTPLILIIVGYDMKLNKKYIKESGKILAIRMALILIIGYILKFVFIDRILVADKIFDYAWFTYLILPPSIAIALMIGSYSTEENKDIAANTVVLGTIVNVIVYVSFVLACL
;
A
#
# COMPACT_ATOMS: atom_id res chain seq x y z
N MET A 1 -11.26 -24.82 -6.09
CA MET A 1 -11.90 -24.02 -5.01
C MET A 1 -11.56 -24.51 -3.61
N LEU A 2 -11.88 -25.76 -3.21
CA LEU A 2 -11.60 -26.24 -1.84
C LEU A 2 -10.11 -26.31 -1.49
N GLU A 3 -9.23 -26.54 -2.47
CA GLU A 3 -7.78 -26.63 -2.27
C GLU A 3 -7.09 -25.29 -1.99
N ILE A 4 -7.68 -24.16 -2.41
CA ILE A 4 -7.15 -22.80 -2.20
C ILE A 4 -7.70 -22.16 -0.92
N LEU A 5 -8.80 -22.72 -0.39
CA LEU A 5 -9.46 -22.24 0.81
C LEU A 5 -8.51 -22.13 2.02
N PRO A 6 -7.55 -23.05 2.26
CA PRO A 6 -6.58 -22.92 3.34
C PRO A 6 -5.70 -21.66 3.26
N ASN A 7 -5.44 -21.13 2.05
CA ASN A 7 -4.62 -19.94 1.86
C ASN A 7 -5.43 -18.65 2.10
N VAL A 8 -6.71 -18.65 1.73
CA VAL A 8 -7.60 -17.48 1.86
C VAL A 8 -8.26 -17.38 3.23
N MET A 9 -8.57 -18.52 3.85
CA MET A 9 -9.31 -18.60 5.09
C MET A 9 -8.64 -17.82 6.24
N PRO A 10 -7.31 -17.88 6.45
CA PRO A 10 -6.64 -17.06 7.47
C PRO A 10 -6.92 -15.56 7.29
N VAL A 11 -6.89 -15.06 6.05
CA VAL A 11 -7.16 -13.64 5.75
C VAL A 11 -8.57 -13.25 6.19
N LEU A 12 -9.57 -14.06 5.80
CA LEU A 12 -10.96 -13.82 6.15
C LEU A 12 -11.21 -13.93 7.67
N LEU A 13 -10.60 -14.92 8.32
CA LEU A 13 -10.74 -15.12 9.76
C LEU A 13 -10.09 -14.00 10.57
N LEU A 14 -8.92 -13.50 10.16
CA LEU A 14 -8.24 -12.38 10.83
C LEU A 14 -9.04 -11.07 10.69
N ILE A 15 -9.56 -10.79 9.50
CA ILE A 15 -10.45 -9.64 9.28
C ILE A 15 -11.74 -9.80 10.10
N GLY A 16 -12.35 -10.98 10.09
CA GLY A 16 -13.55 -11.29 10.88
C GLY A 16 -13.30 -11.13 12.39
N LEU A 17 -12.14 -11.55 12.88
CA LEU A 17 -11.72 -11.37 14.27
C LEU A 17 -11.60 -9.90 14.65
N GLY A 18 -11.02 -9.07 13.77
CA GLY A 18 -10.98 -7.62 13.96
C GLY A 18 -12.36 -6.98 14.10
N TYR A 19 -13.28 -7.39 13.22
CA TYR A 19 -14.68 -6.95 13.29
C TYR A 19 -15.35 -7.40 14.61
N PHE A 20 -15.09 -8.62 15.04
CA PHE A 20 -15.61 -9.18 16.30
C PHE A 20 -15.06 -8.44 17.54
N PHE A 21 -13.76 -8.14 17.59
CA PHE A 21 -13.16 -7.36 18.69
C PHE A 21 -13.78 -5.97 18.84
N LYS A 22 -14.14 -5.35 17.72
CA LYS A 22 -14.89 -4.09 17.73
C LYS A 22 -16.29 -4.26 18.28
N ALA A 23 -17.02 -5.29 17.83
CA ALA A 23 -18.39 -5.56 18.29
C ALA A 23 -18.45 -5.81 19.80
N MET A 24 -17.43 -6.46 20.36
CA MET A 24 -17.32 -6.70 21.81
C MET A 24 -16.71 -5.54 22.60
N GLY A 25 -16.17 -4.51 21.95
CA GLY A 25 -15.50 -3.40 22.64
C GLY A 25 -14.23 -3.78 23.40
N VAL A 26 -13.58 -4.91 23.05
CA VAL A 26 -12.37 -5.41 23.75
C VAL A 26 -11.20 -4.43 23.62
N ILE A 27 -11.09 -3.78 22.46
CA ILE A 27 -10.00 -2.86 22.15
C ILE A 27 -10.60 -1.47 21.94
N LYS A 28 -10.10 -0.48 22.68
CA LYS A 28 -10.42 0.95 22.44
C LYS A 28 -9.73 1.44 21.17
N SER A 29 -10.37 2.32 20.41
CA SER A 29 -9.83 2.86 19.15
C SER A 29 -8.43 3.45 19.29
N ASN A 30 -8.18 4.24 20.34
CA ASN A 30 -6.88 4.88 20.57
C ASN A 30 -5.76 3.86 20.76
N ASN A 31 -6.03 2.72 21.41
CA ASN A 31 -5.01 1.68 21.61
C ASN A 31 -4.63 1.02 20.28
N LEU A 32 -5.60 0.88 19.36
CA LEU A 32 -5.36 0.30 18.05
C LEU A 32 -4.49 1.20 17.17
N ASP A 33 -4.65 2.52 17.28
CA ASP A 33 -3.82 3.47 16.53
C ASP A 33 -2.35 3.43 16.99
N GLU A 34 -2.09 3.21 18.28
CA GLU A 34 -0.73 2.99 18.77
C GLU A 34 -0.14 1.66 18.25
N ILE A 35 -0.93 0.59 18.18
CA ILE A 35 -0.50 -0.67 17.55
C ILE A 35 -0.17 -0.45 16.07
N LYS A 36 -1.01 0.29 15.33
CA LYS A 36 -0.73 0.64 13.92
C LYS A 36 0.60 1.37 13.79
N LYS A 37 0.90 2.34 14.66
CA LYS A 37 2.18 3.05 14.62
C LYS A 37 3.36 2.10 14.83
N ILE A 38 3.26 1.15 15.76
CA ILE A 38 4.30 0.13 15.96
C ILE A 38 4.48 -0.68 14.67
N LEU A 39 3.39 -1.17 14.07
CA LEU A 39 3.47 -1.99 12.87
C LEU A 39 4.06 -1.23 11.68
N LEU A 40 3.69 0.04 11.50
CA LEU A 40 4.14 0.84 10.35
C LEU A 40 5.55 1.41 10.51
N ASN A 41 6.01 1.62 11.74
CA ASN A 41 7.35 2.17 12.00
C ASN A 41 8.38 1.11 12.38
N ILE A 42 7.96 -0.12 12.69
CA ILE A 42 8.84 -1.21 13.11
C ILE A 42 8.63 -2.44 12.23
N SER A 43 7.47 -3.09 12.30
CA SER A 43 7.25 -4.39 11.64
C SER A 43 7.33 -4.33 10.11
N LEU A 44 6.69 -3.35 9.47
CA LEU A 44 6.72 -3.16 8.03
C LEU A 44 8.14 -2.79 7.55
N PRO A 45 8.85 -1.81 8.15
CA PRO A 45 10.26 -1.57 7.88
C PRO A 45 11.14 -2.80 8.04
N SER A 46 10.98 -3.60 9.10
CA SER A 46 11.73 -4.85 9.28
C SER A 46 11.50 -5.82 8.12
N LEU A 47 10.25 -6.02 7.71
CA LEU A 47 9.90 -6.89 6.57
C LEU A 47 10.53 -6.41 5.26
N LEU A 48 10.45 -5.10 4.99
CA LEU A 48 10.98 -4.52 3.76
C LEU A 48 12.50 -4.56 3.74
N PHE A 49 13.16 -4.25 4.86
CA PHE A 49 14.60 -4.39 4.98
C PHE A 49 15.03 -5.82 4.62
N LEU A 50 14.42 -6.83 5.24
CA LEU A 50 14.73 -8.24 4.97
C LEU A 50 14.50 -8.61 3.51
N ASN A 51 13.39 -8.17 2.92
CA ASN A 51 13.06 -8.46 1.52
C ASN A 51 14.04 -7.80 0.54
N PHE A 52 14.31 -6.49 0.67
CA PHE A 52 15.24 -5.78 -0.21
C PHE A 52 16.70 -6.23 -0.03
N LYS A 53 17.06 -6.72 1.17
CA LYS A 53 18.38 -7.29 1.47
C LYS A 53 18.71 -8.55 0.66
N THR A 54 17.70 -9.34 0.30
CA THR A 54 17.85 -10.62 -0.41
C THR A 54 17.24 -10.63 -1.81
N MET A 55 16.57 -9.55 -2.22
CA MET A 55 15.98 -9.39 -3.54
C MET A 55 17.01 -9.54 -4.67
N ASP A 56 16.66 -10.27 -5.72
CA ASP A 56 17.46 -10.33 -6.93
C ASP A 56 17.39 -9.00 -7.70
N LEU A 57 18.48 -8.23 -7.72
CA LEU A 57 18.51 -6.89 -8.32
C LEU A 57 18.69 -6.96 -9.83
N LYS A 58 17.68 -6.47 -10.55
CA LYS A 58 17.63 -6.45 -12.02
C LYS A 58 17.70 -5.01 -12.53
N LEU A 59 18.39 -4.78 -13.64
CA LEU A 59 18.50 -3.43 -14.25
C LEU A 59 17.13 -2.92 -14.70
N GLU A 60 16.27 -3.83 -15.12
CA GLU A 60 14.91 -3.61 -15.57
C GLU A 60 14.03 -2.97 -14.48
N TYR A 61 14.40 -3.14 -13.20
CA TYR A 61 13.69 -2.51 -12.08
C TYR A 61 13.85 -0.99 -12.02
N ILE A 62 14.93 -0.44 -12.60
CA ILE A 62 15.07 1.02 -12.75
C ILE A 62 14.01 1.54 -13.73
N GLY A 63 13.85 0.85 -14.86
CA GLY A 63 12.80 1.15 -15.85
C GLY A 63 11.40 1.00 -15.25
N LEU A 64 11.16 -0.08 -14.50
CA LEU A 64 9.90 -0.31 -13.80
C LEU A 64 9.60 0.82 -12.81
N THR A 65 10.58 1.25 -12.01
CA THR A 65 10.42 2.35 -11.05
C THR A 65 9.95 3.64 -11.74
N LEU A 66 10.54 3.99 -12.88
CA LEU A 66 10.12 5.16 -13.66
C LEU A 66 8.70 4.99 -14.23
N ILE A 67 8.38 3.82 -14.77
CA ILE A 67 7.05 3.48 -15.29
C ILE A 67 5.99 3.65 -14.20
N ILE A 68 6.23 3.13 -12.99
CA ILE A 68 5.33 3.26 -11.85
C ILE A 68 5.17 4.74 -11.45
N PHE A 69 6.27 5.50 -11.36
CA PHE A 69 6.19 6.93 -11.06
C PHE A 69 5.31 7.67 -12.09
N CYS A 70 5.52 7.42 -13.39
CA CYS A 70 4.74 8.02 -14.47
C CYS A 70 3.26 7.58 -14.44
N PHE A 71 2.99 6.34 -14.06
CA PHE A 71 1.63 5.84 -13.88
C PHE A 71 0.87 6.65 -12.83
N PHE A 72 1.45 6.86 -11.65
CA PHE A 72 0.82 7.67 -10.61
C PHE A 72 0.67 9.14 -11.00
N ALA A 73 1.66 9.71 -11.71
CA ALA A 73 1.53 11.05 -12.26
C ALA A 73 0.38 11.17 -13.27
N LEU A 74 0.22 10.18 -14.15
CA LEU A 74 -0.90 10.13 -15.09
C LEU A 74 -2.24 10.00 -14.37
N LEU A 75 -2.35 9.13 -13.36
CA LEU A 75 -3.53 8.99 -12.51
C LEU A 75 -3.93 10.32 -11.85
N PHE A 76 -2.96 11.09 -11.34
CA PHE A 76 -3.22 12.41 -10.80
C PHE A 76 -3.79 13.38 -11.86
N LEU A 77 -3.16 13.44 -13.04
CA LEU A 77 -3.61 14.32 -14.13
C LEU A 77 -5.01 13.95 -14.64
N LEU A 78 -5.30 12.65 -14.75
CA LEU A 78 -6.64 12.15 -15.09
C LEU A 78 -7.65 12.50 -14.00
N GLY A 79 -7.27 12.39 -12.73
CA GLY A 79 -8.08 12.84 -11.61
C GLY A 79 -8.44 14.33 -11.72
N GLN A 80 -7.48 15.18 -12.07
CA GLN A 80 -7.71 16.61 -12.32
C GLN A 80 -8.64 16.84 -13.53
N ALA A 81 -8.47 16.08 -14.61
CA ALA A 81 -9.30 16.18 -15.80
C ALA A 81 -10.76 15.80 -15.50
N ILE A 82 -10.97 14.68 -14.80
CA ILE A 82 -12.30 14.23 -14.37
C ILE A 82 -12.96 15.23 -13.44
N ASN A 83 -12.17 15.87 -12.57
CA ASN A 83 -12.70 16.88 -11.66
C ASN A 83 -13.27 18.11 -12.40
N ARG A 84 -12.99 18.32 -13.69
CA ARG A 84 -13.65 19.38 -14.49
C ARG A 84 -15.07 19.00 -14.92
N ILE A 85 -15.44 17.73 -14.81
CA ILE A 85 -16.76 17.22 -15.19
C ILE A 85 -17.71 17.42 -14.00
N LYS A 86 -18.62 18.41 -14.10
CA LYS A 86 -19.55 18.80 -13.01
C LYS A 86 -20.20 17.64 -12.25
N PRO A 87 -20.82 16.63 -12.90
CA PRO A 87 -21.45 15.53 -12.17
C PRO A 87 -20.45 14.64 -11.44
N LEU A 88 -19.15 14.70 -11.76
CA LEU A 88 -18.07 13.91 -11.16
C LEU A 88 -17.19 14.72 -10.21
N TYR A 89 -17.42 16.03 -10.09
CA TYR A 89 -16.61 16.92 -9.27
C TYR A 89 -16.56 16.45 -7.82
N ASN A 90 -15.34 16.33 -7.31
CA ASN A 90 -15.05 16.20 -5.90
C ASN A 90 -13.61 16.70 -5.64
N PRO A 91 -13.41 17.65 -4.70
CA PRO A 91 -12.11 18.31 -4.50
C PRO A 91 -10.98 17.36 -4.08
N ILE A 92 -11.30 16.22 -3.48
CA ILE A 92 -10.30 15.24 -3.00
C ILE A 92 -10.03 14.11 -4.01
N LEU A 93 -10.87 13.95 -5.05
CA LEU A 93 -10.73 12.91 -6.07
C LEU A 93 -9.32 12.86 -6.70
N PRO A 94 -8.73 13.99 -7.17
CA PRO A 94 -7.41 13.96 -7.79
C PRO A 94 -6.29 13.43 -6.88
N TYR A 95 -6.46 13.52 -5.57
CA TYR A 95 -5.45 13.16 -4.57
C TYR A 95 -5.65 11.73 -4.01
N LEU A 96 -6.88 11.21 -4.05
CA LEU A 96 -7.16 9.82 -3.66
C LEU A 96 -6.87 8.82 -4.78
N LEU A 97 -6.89 9.27 -6.04
CA LEU A 97 -6.65 8.41 -7.20
C LEU A 97 -5.21 7.84 -7.24
N PRO A 98 -4.15 8.66 -7.11
CA PRO A 98 -2.76 8.22 -7.26
C PRO A 98 -2.10 7.85 -5.91
N ASN A 99 -2.80 7.14 -5.04
CA ASN A 99 -2.24 6.69 -3.75
C ASN A 99 -2.82 5.36 -3.34
N PHE A 100 -1.95 4.42 -2.99
CA PHE A 100 -2.31 3.03 -2.70
C PHE A 100 -1.94 2.68 -1.25
N ALA A 101 -2.77 1.90 -0.60
CA ALA A 101 -2.52 1.31 0.72
C ALA A 101 -1.47 0.17 0.64
N PHE A 102 -0.31 0.45 0.03
CA PHE A 102 0.71 -0.54 -0.32
C PHE A 102 1.21 -1.30 0.91
N GLY A 103 1.82 -0.60 1.88
CA GLY A 103 2.39 -1.23 3.06
C GLY A 103 1.36 -1.70 4.08
N THR A 104 0.23 -1.00 4.18
CA THR A 104 -0.82 -1.25 5.18
C THR A 104 -1.83 -2.31 4.77
N LEU A 105 -1.92 -2.70 3.50
CA LEU A 105 -2.89 -3.70 3.05
C LEU A 105 -2.31 -4.59 1.97
N GLY A 106 -1.65 -4.01 0.97
CA GLY A 106 -1.09 -4.77 -0.15
C GLY A 106 -0.06 -5.81 0.27
N VAL A 107 0.92 -5.41 1.07
CA VAL A 107 1.98 -6.31 1.55
C VAL A 107 1.40 -7.49 2.36
N PRO A 108 0.56 -7.26 3.40
CA PRO A 108 -0.12 -8.35 4.11
C PRO A 108 -0.94 -9.29 3.22
N LEU A 109 -1.74 -8.75 2.30
CA LEU A 109 -2.57 -9.56 1.41
C LEU A 109 -1.73 -10.43 0.48
N PHE A 110 -0.72 -9.83 -0.17
CA PHE A 110 0.16 -10.56 -1.06
C PHE A 110 0.97 -11.62 -0.30
N LEU A 111 1.58 -11.25 0.83
CA LEU A 111 2.38 -12.14 1.66
C LEU A 111 1.56 -13.33 2.18
N SER A 112 0.28 -13.13 2.52
CA SER A 112 -0.58 -14.20 3.04
C SER A 112 -0.89 -15.33 2.05
N ILE A 113 -0.83 -15.05 0.74
CA ILE A 113 -1.17 -16.02 -0.30
C ILE A 113 0.07 -16.53 -1.03
N PHE A 114 1.01 -15.64 -1.35
CA PHE A 114 2.16 -15.95 -2.20
C PHE A 114 3.45 -16.20 -1.41
N GLY A 115 3.43 -16.02 -0.09
CA GLY A 115 4.61 -16.28 0.74
C GLY A 115 5.69 -15.20 0.62
N ILE A 116 6.70 -15.33 1.48
CA ILE A 116 7.79 -14.35 1.62
C ILE A 116 8.76 -14.42 0.43
N GLU A 117 8.92 -15.62 -0.13
CA GLU A 117 9.77 -15.93 -1.28
C GLU A 117 9.36 -15.16 -2.55
N ASN A 118 8.07 -14.85 -2.69
CA ASN A 118 7.54 -14.12 -3.83
C ASN A 118 7.35 -12.63 -3.55
N LEU A 119 7.53 -12.18 -2.30
CA LEU A 119 7.20 -10.81 -1.89
C LEU A 119 7.95 -9.75 -2.70
N SER A 120 9.15 -10.07 -3.18
CA SER A 120 9.98 -9.16 -4.01
C SER A 120 9.29 -8.72 -5.30
N ASN A 121 8.47 -9.59 -5.90
CA ASN A 121 7.66 -9.26 -7.09
C ASN A 121 6.64 -8.15 -6.79
N PHE A 122 6.20 -8.02 -5.54
CA PHE A 122 5.25 -7.01 -5.10
C PHE A 122 5.94 -5.76 -4.52
N THR A 123 6.99 -5.94 -3.72
CA THR A 123 7.69 -4.82 -3.06
C THR A 123 8.45 -3.93 -4.03
N ILE A 124 8.92 -4.46 -5.17
CA ILE A 124 9.58 -3.63 -6.17
C ILE A 124 8.65 -2.53 -6.73
N LEU A 125 7.35 -2.79 -6.80
CA LEU A 125 6.34 -1.82 -7.25
C LEU A 125 6.24 -0.61 -6.31
N SER A 126 6.70 -0.73 -5.07
CA SER A 126 6.61 0.35 -4.08
C SER A 126 7.58 1.50 -4.34
N ILE A 127 8.72 1.26 -4.97
CA ILE A 127 9.78 2.28 -5.09
C ILE A 127 9.26 3.50 -5.87
N GLY A 128 8.75 3.28 -7.08
CA GLY A 128 8.21 4.36 -7.92
C GLY A 128 7.00 5.06 -7.29
N HIS A 129 6.18 4.31 -6.56
CA HIS A 129 5.04 4.83 -5.81
C HIS A 129 5.46 5.76 -4.69
N GLU A 130 6.42 5.36 -3.84
CA GLU A 130 6.88 6.19 -2.74
C GLU A 130 7.56 7.47 -3.25
N PHE A 131 8.36 7.38 -4.32
CA PHE A 131 8.91 8.58 -4.95
C PHE A 131 7.79 9.54 -5.41
N PHE A 132 6.74 9.03 -6.05
CA PHE A 132 5.61 9.87 -6.46
C PHE A 132 4.88 10.46 -5.25
N VAL A 133 4.56 9.66 -4.24
CA VAL A 133 3.81 10.11 -3.06
C VAL A 133 4.56 11.23 -2.35
N TRP A 134 5.85 11.05 -2.08
CA TRP A 134 6.64 12.00 -1.30
C TRP A 134 6.97 13.28 -2.05
N PHE A 135 7.43 13.17 -3.29
CA PHE A 135 7.94 14.33 -4.03
C PHE A 135 6.87 15.05 -4.85
N VAL A 136 5.73 14.40 -5.11
CA VAL A 136 4.65 14.98 -5.92
C VAL A 136 3.35 15.08 -5.12
N LEU A 137 2.79 13.96 -4.65
CA LEU A 137 1.44 13.96 -4.08
C LEU A 137 1.34 14.79 -2.80
N ILE A 138 2.22 14.56 -1.82
CA ILE A 138 2.23 15.29 -0.54
C ILE A 138 2.37 16.79 -0.79
N VAL A 139 3.27 17.19 -1.69
CA VAL A 139 3.48 18.60 -2.07
C VAL A 139 2.22 19.21 -2.67
N LEU A 140 1.52 18.47 -3.55
CA LEU A 140 0.30 18.95 -4.19
C LEU A 140 -0.88 19.04 -3.22
N ILE A 141 -0.99 18.13 -2.25
CA ILE A 141 -1.99 18.20 -1.19
C ILE A 141 -1.75 19.43 -0.31
N LYS A 142 -0.51 19.62 0.20
CA LYS A 142 -0.14 20.80 1.01
C LYS A 142 -0.43 22.10 0.26
N LYS A 143 -0.07 22.16 -1.02
CA LYS A 143 -0.30 23.34 -1.86
C LYS A 143 -1.79 23.61 -2.05
N LYS A 144 -2.62 22.58 -2.19
CA LYS A 144 -4.04 22.74 -2.46
C LYS A 144 -4.85 23.17 -1.24
N PHE A 145 -4.50 22.65 -0.08
CA PHE A 145 -5.34 22.77 1.12
C PHE A 145 -4.73 23.67 2.21
N SER A 146 -3.46 24.07 2.09
CA SER A 146 -2.80 24.95 3.07
C SER A 146 -1.89 26.00 2.45
N ASP A 147 -1.92 26.15 1.11
CA ASP A 147 -1.03 27.05 0.35
C ASP A 147 0.48 26.83 0.64
N GLU A 148 0.83 25.67 1.18
CA GLU A 148 2.20 25.27 1.50
C GLU A 148 2.86 24.53 0.33
N GLY A 149 4.04 24.97 -0.09
CA GLY A 149 4.80 24.33 -1.16
C GLY A 149 5.74 23.21 -0.68
N PHE A 150 6.65 22.81 -1.58
CA PHE A 150 7.76 21.93 -1.20
C PHE A 150 8.63 22.62 -0.14
N SER A 151 8.98 21.88 0.91
CA SER A 151 9.78 22.38 2.02
C SER A 151 10.94 21.44 2.32
N ILE A 152 12.04 22.00 2.85
CA ILE A 152 13.17 21.21 3.37
C ILE A 152 12.69 20.22 4.44
N ASN A 153 11.63 20.57 5.18
CA ASN A 153 11.01 19.67 6.15
C ASN A 153 10.44 18.41 5.49
N THR A 154 9.81 18.52 4.31
CA THR A 154 9.29 17.36 3.57
C THR A 154 10.43 16.41 3.16
N LEU A 155 11.59 16.95 2.74
CA LEU A 155 12.78 16.13 2.47
C LEU A 155 13.33 15.46 3.74
N LYS A 156 13.37 16.20 4.86
CA LYS A 156 13.80 15.64 6.15
C LYS A 156 12.85 14.52 6.62
N GLU A 157 11.55 14.68 6.45
CA GLU A 157 10.53 13.67 6.75
C GLU A 157 10.71 12.42 5.88
N PHE A 158 10.97 12.60 4.58
CA PHE A 158 11.26 11.49 3.65
C PHE A 158 12.50 10.70 4.08
N ILE A 159 13.63 11.38 4.34
CA ILE A 159 14.90 10.72 4.70
C ILE A 159 14.79 10.02 6.06
N LYS A 160 14.01 10.56 6.99
CA LYS A 160 13.79 9.97 8.32
C LYS A 160 12.70 8.90 8.34
N ASN A 161 12.01 8.67 7.22
CA ASN A 161 10.92 7.72 7.17
C ASN A 161 11.46 6.28 7.37
N PRO A 162 10.97 5.52 8.36
CA PRO A 162 11.42 4.15 8.61
C PRO A 162 11.28 3.22 7.40
N PHE A 163 10.23 3.37 6.59
CA PHE A 163 10.06 2.62 5.34
C PHE A 163 11.23 2.90 4.38
N ILE A 164 11.53 4.18 4.14
CA ILE A 164 12.58 4.58 3.21
C ILE A 164 13.94 4.12 3.70
N LEU A 165 14.23 4.28 5.00
CA LEU A 165 15.45 3.79 5.61
C LEU A 165 15.60 2.28 5.46
N ALA A 166 14.54 1.50 5.69
CA ALA A 166 14.56 0.06 5.52
C ALA A 166 14.88 -0.36 4.08
N VAL A 167 14.25 0.27 3.09
CA VAL A 167 14.53 0.00 1.67
C VAL A 167 15.98 0.34 1.33
N VAL A 168 16.45 1.53 1.71
CA VAL A 168 17.82 1.99 1.42
C VAL A 168 18.85 1.08 2.07
N PHE A 169 18.72 0.78 3.36
CA PHE A 169 19.67 -0.11 4.05
C PHE A 169 19.60 -1.54 3.53
N GLY A 170 18.42 -2.06 3.20
CA GLY A 170 18.26 -3.38 2.57
C GLY A 170 19.02 -3.45 1.26
N LEU A 171 18.80 -2.48 0.36
CA LEU A 171 19.52 -2.39 -0.91
C LEU A 171 21.02 -2.22 -0.74
N LEU A 172 21.49 -1.42 0.23
CA LEU A 172 22.92 -1.26 0.50
C LEU A 172 23.58 -2.57 0.93
N ILE A 173 22.95 -3.33 1.82
CA ILE A 173 23.46 -4.65 2.25
C ILE A 173 23.46 -5.65 1.08
N ASN A 174 22.43 -5.59 0.23
CA ASN A 174 22.33 -6.42 -0.96
C ASN A 174 23.49 -6.15 -1.93
N ILE A 175 23.68 -4.89 -2.33
CA ILE A 175 24.70 -4.47 -3.30
C ILE A 175 26.13 -4.70 -2.79
N THR A 176 26.37 -4.49 -1.49
CA THR A 176 27.71 -4.67 -0.90
C THR A 176 28.06 -6.14 -0.63
N GLY A 177 27.10 -7.07 -0.72
CA GLY A 177 27.31 -8.47 -0.36
C GLY A 177 27.53 -8.69 1.14
N PHE A 178 27.19 -7.71 1.99
CA PHE A 178 27.42 -7.76 3.44
C PHE A 178 26.60 -8.87 4.14
N ASN A 179 25.66 -9.49 3.43
CA ASN A 179 24.92 -10.68 3.86
C ASN A 179 25.82 -11.81 4.37
N ARG A 180 27.00 -12.03 3.78
CA ARG A 180 27.93 -13.07 4.24
C ARG A 180 28.50 -12.78 5.63
N ILE A 181 28.72 -11.50 5.96
CA ILE A 181 29.22 -11.10 7.28
C ILE A 181 28.10 -11.26 8.31
N ILE A 182 26.87 -10.89 7.95
CA ILE A 182 25.69 -11.08 8.82
C ILE A 182 25.51 -12.57 9.17
N SER A 183 25.57 -13.47 8.19
CA SER A 183 25.31 -14.89 8.43
C SER A 183 26.39 -15.61 9.24
N THR A 184 27.63 -15.10 9.23
CA THR A 184 28.76 -15.68 9.99
C THR A 184 28.94 -15.07 11.37
N ASN A 185 28.40 -13.88 11.64
CA ASN A 185 28.51 -13.21 12.93
C ASN A 185 27.27 -13.49 13.80
N PRO A 186 27.40 -14.18 14.94
CA PRO A 186 26.25 -14.56 15.78
C PRO A 186 25.39 -13.39 16.26
N ILE A 187 26.00 -12.22 16.51
CA ILE A 187 25.29 -11.02 16.97
C ILE A 187 24.44 -10.44 15.83
N LEU A 188 25.03 -10.29 14.64
CA LEU A 188 24.32 -9.76 13.48
C LEU A 188 23.19 -10.70 13.03
N LEU A 189 23.43 -12.02 13.06
CA LEU A 189 22.41 -13.03 12.81
C LEU A 189 21.28 -12.96 13.86
N GLY A 190 21.61 -12.70 15.12
CA GLY A 190 20.62 -12.48 16.18
C GLY A 190 19.73 -11.26 15.92
N ILE A 191 20.32 -10.16 15.44
CA ILE A 191 19.56 -8.96 15.02
C ILE A 191 18.66 -9.28 13.84
N GLU A 192 19.13 -10.03 12.84
CA GLU A 192 18.32 -10.45 11.70
C GLU A 192 17.10 -11.28 12.15
N LYS A 193 17.30 -12.29 12.99
CA LYS A 193 16.20 -13.10 13.55
C LYS A 193 15.20 -12.28 14.38
N PHE A 194 15.69 -11.24 15.07
CA PHE A 194 14.83 -10.27 15.75
C PHE A 194 13.96 -9.49 14.75
N LEU A 195 14.54 -8.99 13.65
CA LEU A 195 13.79 -8.33 12.58
C LEU A 195 12.78 -9.28 11.92
N GLU A 196 13.15 -10.55 11.71
CA GLU A 196 12.24 -11.59 11.20
C GLU A 196 11.03 -11.74 12.13
N SER A 197 11.28 -11.84 13.44
CA SER A 197 10.22 -11.94 14.46
C SER A 197 9.29 -10.72 14.46
N LEU A 198 9.84 -9.52 14.25
CA LEU A 198 9.04 -8.30 14.11
C LEU A 198 8.23 -8.27 12.80
N SER A 199 8.74 -8.88 11.73
CA SER A 199 8.08 -8.91 10.43
C SER A 199 6.88 -9.86 10.41
N THR A 200 6.96 -10.99 11.11
CA THR A 200 5.91 -12.03 11.10
C THR A 200 4.61 -11.58 11.76
N ILE A 201 4.68 -10.67 12.73
CA ILE A 201 3.48 -10.11 13.38
C ILE A 201 2.72 -9.12 12.50
N LEU A 202 3.32 -8.63 11.40
CA LEU A 202 2.74 -7.60 10.55
C LEU A 202 1.39 -8.02 9.97
N THR A 203 1.38 -9.11 9.21
CA THR A 203 0.20 -9.59 8.49
C THR A 203 -0.99 -9.86 9.41
N PRO A 204 -0.88 -10.68 10.47
CA PRO A 204 -2.03 -10.99 11.31
C PRO A 204 -2.61 -9.76 12.00
N LEU A 205 -1.75 -8.87 12.53
CA LEU A 205 -2.23 -7.69 13.24
C LEU A 205 -2.83 -6.64 12.30
N ILE A 206 -2.25 -6.42 11.13
CA ILE A 206 -2.80 -5.49 10.13
C ILE A 206 -4.16 -5.98 9.63
N LEU A 207 -4.34 -7.29 9.37
CA LEU A 207 -5.63 -7.82 8.92
C LEU A 207 -6.72 -7.70 10.00
N ILE A 208 -6.37 -7.90 11.28
CA ILE A 208 -7.26 -7.61 12.42
C ILE A 208 -7.60 -6.12 12.47
N ILE A 209 -6.62 -5.24 12.32
CA ILE A 209 -6.83 -3.79 12.27
C ILE A 209 -7.78 -3.41 11.14
N VAL A 210 -7.59 -3.98 9.95
CA VAL A 210 -8.46 -3.76 8.78
C VAL A 210 -9.90 -4.11 9.10
N GLY A 211 -10.15 -5.27 9.71
CA GLY A 211 -11.48 -5.68 10.15
C GLY A 211 -12.09 -4.77 11.20
N TYR A 212 -11.28 -4.31 12.17
CA TYR A 212 -11.72 -3.36 13.19
C TYR A 212 -12.08 -1.99 12.59
N ASP A 213 -11.25 -1.48 11.69
CA ASP A 213 -11.42 -0.16 11.06
C ASP A 213 -12.61 -0.09 10.08
N MET A 214 -13.32 -1.19 9.83
CA MET A 214 -14.55 -1.21 9.01
C MET A 214 -15.67 -0.39 9.67
N LYS A 215 -15.63 0.94 9.52
CA LYS A 215 -16.67 1.88 9.95
C LYS A 215 -17.09 2.72 8.74
N LEU A 216 -18.22 2.36 8.15
CA LEU A 216 -18.81 3.14 7.06
C LEU A 216 -19.75 4.21 7.64
N ASN A 217 -19.59 5.43 7.17
CA ASN A 217 -20.55 6.50 7.39
C ASN A 217 -21.58 6.48 6.26
N LYS A 218 -22.81 6.04 6.59
CA LYS A 218 -23.93 5.92 5.63
C LYS A 218 -24.20 7.21 4.87
N LYS A 219 -23.94 8.38 5.48
CA LYS A 219 -24.12 9.69 4.85
C LYS A 219 -23.27 9.85 3.58
N TYR A 220 -22.06 9.31 3.58
CA TYR A 220 -21.08 9.55 2.52
C TYR A 220 -20.82 8.33 1.61
N ILE A 221 -21.58 7.23 1.78
CA ILE A 221 -21.43 6.01 0.95
C ILE A 221 -21.58 6.32 -0.54
N LYS A 222 -22.54 7.16 -0.92
CA LYS A 222 -22.80 7.49 -2.33
C LYS A 222 -21.61 8.20 -2.98
N GLU A 223 -21.11 9.26 -2.34
CA GLU A 223 -19.96 10.02 -2.85
C GLU A 223 -18.66 9.20 -2.81
N SER A 224 -18.45 8.43 -1.74
CA SER A 224 -17.27 7.56 -1.62
C SER A 224 -17.28 6.43 -2.66
N GLY A 225 -18.45 5.82 -2.90
CA GLY A 225 -18.63 4.77 -3.91
C GLY A 225 -18.40 5.28 -5.32
N LYS A 226 -18.82 6.52 -5.62
CA LYS A 226 -18.54 7.18 -6.89
C LYS A 226 -17.04 7.43 -7.09
N ILE A 227 -16.33 7.97 -6.08
CA ILE A 227 -14.87 8.15 -6.13
C ILE A 227 -14.19 6.80 -6.35
N LEU A 228 -14.59 5.77 -5.60
CA LEU A 228 -14.02 4.44 -5.69
C LEU A 228 -14.23 3.80 -7.07
N ALA A 229 -15.44 3.93 -7.65
CA ALA A 229 -15.75 3.39 -8.97
C ALA A 229 -14.90 4.05 -10.06
N ILE A 230 -14.78 5.39 -10.05
CA ILE A 230 -13.92 6.14 -10.97
C ILE A 230 -12.47 5.65 -10.81
N ARG A 231 -12.00 5.56 -9.58
CA ARG A 231 -10.63 5.16 -9.25
C ARG A 231 -10.33 3.74 -9.75
N MET A 232 -11.18 2.76 -9.45
CA MET A 232 -10.98 1.38 -9.89
C MET A 232 -10.99 1.26 -11.41
N ALA A 233 -11.94 1.91 -12.08
CA ALA A 233 -12.01 1.89 -13.55
C ALA A 233 -10.72 2.46 -14.17
N LEU A 234 -10.28 3.64 -13.73
CA LEU A 234 -9.06 4.25 -14.26
C LEU A 234 -7.81 3.43 -13.95
N ILE A 235 -7.65 2.97 -12.71
CA ILE A 235 -6.46 2.21 -12.32
C ILE A 235 -6.36 0.90 -13.10
N LEU A 236 -7.46 0.16 -13.27
CA LEU A 236 -7.43 -1.09 -14.02
C LEU A 236 -7.19 -0.83 -15.51
N ILE A 237 -7.89 0.12 -16.13
CA ILE A 237 -7.72 0.42 -17.56
C ILE A 237 -6.28 0.90 -17.83
N ILE A 238 -5.83 1.94 -17.13
CA ILE A 238 -4.51 2.52 -17.36
C ILE A 238 -3.41 1.55 -16.90
N GLY A 239 -3.61 0.83 -15.80
CA GLY A 239 -2.66 -0.15 -15.29
C GLY A 239 -2.41 -1.30 -16.26
N TYR A 240 -3.46 -1.84 -16.89
CA TYR A 240 -3.28 -2.89 -17.90
C TYR A 240 -2.73 -2.35 -19.23
N ILE A 241 -3.14 -1.15 -19.67
CA ILE A 241 -2.50 -0.48 -20.82
C ILE A 241 -1.00 -0.33 -20.57
N LEU A 242 -0.62 0.18 -19.39
CA LEU A 242 0.77 0.36 -19.00
C LEU A 242 1.53 -0.97 -18.98
N LYS A 243 0.91 -2.03 -18.45
CA LYS A 243 1.48 -3.37 -18.42
C LYS A 243 1.82 -3.86 -19.82
N PHE A 244 0.83 -3.91 -20.71
CA PHE A 244 1.01 -4.44 -22.07
C PHE A 244 1.94 -3.58 -22.93
N VAL A 245 1.92 -2.26 -22.76
CA VAL A 245 2.72 -1.34 -23.59
C VAL A 245 4.16 -1.25 -23.11
N PHE A 246 4.41 -1.28 -21.79
CA PHE A 246 5.73 -1.00 -21.23
C PHE A 246 6.28 -2.15 -20.39
N ILE A 247 5.55 -2.63 -19.38
CA ILE A 247 6.08 -3.59 -18.39
C ILE A 247 6.43 -4.92 -19.04
N ASP A 248 5.55 -5.47 -19.88
CA ASP A 248 5.75 -6.75 -20.57
C ASP A 248 6.87 -6.69 -21.63
N ARG A 249 7.38 -5.50 -21.95
CA ARG A 249 8.53 -5.32 -22.85
C ARG A 249 9.87 -5.31 -22.13
N ILE A 250 9.87 -5.04 -20.83
CA ILE A 250 11.09 -4.95 -20.02
C ILE A 250 11.21 -6.10 -19.04
N LEU A 251 10.12 -6.67 -18.54
CA LEU A 251 10.14 -7.81 -17.63
C LEU A 251 9.81 -9.10 -18.38
N VAL A 252 10.50 -10.18 -18.01
CA VAL A 252 10.14 -11.52 -18.44
C VAL A 252 8.77 -11.87 -17.87
N ALA A 253 7.94 -12.51 -18.69
CA ALA A 253 6.62 -12.96 -18.27
C ALA A 253 6.74 -13.91 -17.07
N ASP A 254 6.16 -13.49 -15.94
CA ASP A 254 6.08 -14.26 -14.70
C ASP A 254 4.66 -14.16 -14.15
N LYS A 255 4.03 -15.31 -13.96
CA LYS A 255 2.66 -15.41 -13.45
C LYS A 255 2.53 -14.80 -12.05
N ILE A 256 3.57 -14.94 -11.21
CA ILE A 256 3.56 -14.36 -9.86
C ILE A 256 3.65 -12.84 -9.93
N PHE A 257 4.46 -12.31 -10.84
CA PHE A 257 4.50 -10.87 -11.08
C PHE A 257 3.15 -10.35 -11.61
N ASP A 258 2.47 -11.07 -12.50
CA ASP A 258 1.12 -10.71 -12.97
C ASP A 258 0.11 -10.64 -11.80
N TYR A 259 0.23 -11.58 -10.86
CA TYR A 259 -0.58 -11.58 -9.64
C TYR A 259 -0.22 -10.43 -8.70
N ALA A 260 1.06 -10.11 -8.57
CA ALA A 260 1.54 -8.95 -7.82
C ALA A 260 0.99 -7.65 -8.41
N TRP A 261 1.05 -7.52 -9.74
CA TRP A 261 0.52 -6.38 -10.48
C TRP A 261 -0.99 -6.22 -10.29
N PHE A 262 -1.76 -7.30 -10.46
CA PHE A 262 -3.20 -7.25 -10.20
C PHE A 262 -3.52 -6.84 -8.76
N THR A 263 -2.87 -7.49 -7.79
CA THR A 263 -3.03 -7.18 -6.34
C THR A 263 -2.73 -5.72 -6.07
N TYR A 264 -1.72 -5.17 -6.74
CA TYR A 264 -1.30 -3.79 -6.63
C TYR A 264 -2.37 -2.82 -7.18
N LEU A 265 -2.91 -3.10 -8.37
CA LEU A 265 -3.91 -2.25 -9.02
C LEU A 265 -5.24 -2.16 -8.24
N ILE A 266 -5.62 -3.22 -7.52
CA ILE A 266 -6.89 -3.21 -6.79
C ILE A 266 -6.80 -2.53 -5.42
N LEU A 267 -5.61 -2.09 -4.98
CA LEU A 267 -5.42 -1.52 -3.65
C LEU A 267 -6.26 -0.27 -3.43
N PRO A 268 -6.86 -0.07 -2.25
CA PRO A 268 -7.59 1.14 -1.91
C PRO A 268 -6.64 2.32 -1.64
N PRO A 269 -7.17 3.55 -1.50
CA PRO A 269 -6.39 4.66 -1.00
C PRO A 269 -5.83 4.38 0.40
N SER A 270 -4.62 4.87 0.68
CA SER A 270 -4.01 4.79 2.01
C SER A 270 -4.71 5.72 3.01
N ILE A 271 -4.80 5.25 4.26
CA ILE A 271 -5.32 6.03 5.39
C ILE A 271 -4.49 7.31 5.60
N ALA A 272 -3.17 7.24 5.42
CA ALA A 272 -2.26 8.37 5.63
C ALA A 272 -2.63 9.60 4.77
N ILE A 273 -2.93 9.39 3.49
CA ILE A 273 -3.35 10.48 2.60
C ILE A 273 -4.76 10.97 2.94
N ALA A 274 -5.67 10.07 3.35
CA ALA A 274 -7.01 10.49 3.80
C ALA A 274 -6.95 11.36 5.05
N LEU A 275 -6.08 11.02 6.02
CA LEU A 275 -5.84 11.83 7.21
C LEU A 275 -5.20 13.17 6.86
N MET A 276 -4.21 13.17 5.96
CA MET A 276 -3.55 14.41 5.52
C MET A 276 -4.53 15.36 4.84
N ILE A 277 -5.38 14.85 3.95
CA ILE A 277 -6.49 15.63 3.37
C ILE A 277 -7.40 16.15 4.48
N GLY A 278 -7.73 15.32 5.48
CA GLY A 278 -8.57 15.74 6.61
C GLY A 278 -7.93 16.79 7.53
N SER A 279 -6.60 16.83 7.64
CA SER A 279 -5.87 17.85 8.42
C SER A 279 -5.89 19.23 7.78
N TYR A 280 -6.11 19.30 6.47
CA TYR A 280 -6.00 20.54 5.71
C TYR A 280 -7.32 20.96 5.02
N SER A 281 -8.33 20.10 4.97
CA SER A 281 -9.61 20.35 4.28
C SER A 281 -10.81 20.39 5.23
N THR A 282 -12.02 20.43 4.69
CA THR A 282 -13.26 20.45 5.48
C THR A 282 -13.52 19.10 6.18
N GLU A 283 -14.27 19.12 7.28
CA GLU A 283 -14.71 17.88 7.97
C GLU A 283 -15.51 16.94 7.03
N GLU A 284 -16.26 17.50 6.08
CA GLU A 284 -16.94 16.70 5.05
C GLU A 284 -15.95 15.94 4.16
N ASN A 285 -14.90 16.61 3.67
CA ASN A 285 -13.88 15.98 2.84
C ASN A 285 -13.09 14.91 3.62
N LYS A 286 -12.79 15.16 4.89
CA LYS A 286 -12.18 14.19 5.80
C LYS A 286 -13.03 12.92 5.92
N ASP A 287 -14.33 13.08 6.16
CA ASP A 287 -15.25 11.95 6.29
C ASP A 287 -15.41 11.18 4.97
N ILE A 288 -15.50 11.89 3.83
CA ILE A 288 -15.56 11.24 2.50
C ILE A 288 -14.26 10.48 2.22
N ALA A 289 -13.10 11.06 2.53
CA ALA A 289 -11.81 10.40 2.33
C ALA A 289 -11.70 9.11 3.17
N ALA A 290 -12.00 9.21 4.47
CA ALA A 290 -11.99 8.06 5.37
C ALA A 290 -12.99 6.98 4.93
N ASN A 291 -14.21 7.38 4.55
CA ASN A 291 -15.23 6.45 4.07
C ASN A 291 -14.85 5.80 2.72
N THR A 292 -14.13 6.51 1.85
CA THR A 292 -13.58 5.98 0.59
C THR A 292 -12.49 4.94 0.86
N VAL A 293 -11.62 5.17 1.85
CA VAL A 293 -10.61 4.19 2.27
C VAL A 293 -11.29 2.91 2.76
N VAL A 294 -12.23 3.02 3.71
CA VAL A 294 -12.92 1.86 4.28
C VAL A 294 -13.70 1.08 3.20
N LEU A 295 -14.48 1.78 2.38
CA LEU A 295 -15.23 1.14 1.29
C LEU A 295 -14.29 0.48 0.28
N GLY A 296 -13.20 1.16 -0.07
CA GLY A 296 -12.17 0.61 -0.95
C GLY A 296 -11.53 -0.64 -0.38
N THR A 297 -11.22 -0.68 0.91
CA THR A 297 -10.65 -1.85 1.58
C THR A 297 -11.60 -3.04 1.53
N ILE A 298 -12.89 -2.84 1.77
CA ILE A 298 -13.90 -3.91 1.67
C ILE A 298 -13.96 -4.45 0.24
N VAL A 299 -14.07 -3.56 -0.75
CA VAL A 299 -14.12 -3.96 -2.17
C VAL A 299 -12.84 -4.66 -2.59
N ASN A 300 -11.67 -4.14 -2.18
CA ASN A 300 -10.37 -4.74 -2.45
C ASN A 300 -10.28 -6.17 -1.91
N VAL A 301 -10.65 -6.40 -0.65
CA VAL A 301 -10.61 -7.74 -0.04
C VAL A 301 -11.54 -8.70 -0.79
N ILE A 302 -12.76 -8.27 -1.13
CA ILE A 302 -13.71 -9.10 -1.91
C ILE A 302 -13.10 -9.45 -3.28
N VAL A 303 -12.64 -8.45 -4.03
CA VAL A 303 -12.06 -8.65 -5.37
C VAL A 303 -10.81 -9.52 -5.30
N TYR A 304 -9.93 -9.31 -4.32
CA TYR A 304 -8.73 -10.09 -4.12
C TYR A 304 -9.04 -11.55 -3.82
N VAL A 305 -9.98 -11.81 -2.90
CA VAL A 305 -10.42 -13.16 -2.56
C VAL A 305 -11.06 -13.85 -3.77
N SER A 306 -11.93 -13.16 -4.51
CA SER A 306 -12.52 -13.71 -5.74
C SER A 306 -11.45 -14.03 -6.80
N PHE A 307 -10.46 -13.16 -6.97
CA PHE A 307 -9.33 -13.39 -7.85
C PHE A 307 -8.51 -14.62 -7.45
N VAL A 308 -8.15 -14.74 -6.17
CA VAL A 308 -7.41 -15.90 -5.66
C VAL A 308 -8.19 -17.19 -5.88
N LEU A 309 -9.49 -17.21 -5.61
CA LEU A 309 -10.33 -18.40 -5.80
C LEU A 309 -10.53 -18.79 -7.27
N ALA A 310 -10.35 -17.85 -8.21
CA ALA A 310 -10.55 -18.08 -9.64
C ALA A 310 -9.25 -18.40 -10.39
N CYS A 311 -8.10 -17.89 -9.93
CA CYS A 311 -6.83 -17.95 -10.65
C CYS A 311 -5.79 -18.89 -10.02
N LEU A 312 -5.98 -19.25 -8.75
CA LEU A 312 -5.25 -20.32 -8.05
C LEU A 312 -6.16 -21.54 -7.93
#